data_AF-A0A318TDZ7-F1
#
_entry.id   AF-A0A318TDZ7-F1
#
_cell.length_a   1.000
_cell.length_b   1.000
_cell.length_c   1.000
_cell.angle_alpha   90.00
_cell.angle_beta   90.00
_cell.angle_gamma   90.00
#
_symmetry.space_group_name_H-M   'P 1'
#
loop_
_entity.id
_entity.type
_entity.pdbx_description
1 polymer ?
#
loop_
_entity_poly.entity_id
_entity_poly.type
_entity_poly.pdbx_seq_one_letter_code
_entity_poly.pdbx_strand_id
1 'polypeptide(L)'
;MTPLGIAELFIRAAEVDRRLPDTARPKRLKAQNLPYVHDQADQNGWGEERYQEERESFFRSRLSHEQVSEWELCNTLILFIEDESRRRCLWHWAMAQAGGKPFAVWCRNEGFHVETGRRRKNRAILELYAALARNGLINNENADFEMLRVGPENGHIHVNIGDDAPSKQPVTWRDDFALVNDETIRDLDWAQSRNKRRRQKYATRKKAA
;
A
#
# COMPACT_ATOMS: atom_id res chain seq x y z
N MET A 1 11.93 -6.39 -10.69
CA MET A 1 12.55 -5.04 -10.68
C MET A 1 14.05 -5.21 -10.44
N THR A 2 14.93 -4.65 -11.27
CA THR A 2 16.40 -4.80 -11.10
C THR A 2 16.96 -3.79 -10.09
N PRO A 3 18.16 -4.00 -9.51
CA PRO A 3 18.80 -3.04 -8.62
C PRO A 3 18.99 -1.65 -9.25
N LEU A 4 19.28 -1.61 -10.55
CA LEU A 4 19.42 -0.37 -11.31
C LEU A 4 18.06 0.33 -11.49
N GLY A 5 16.99 -0.44 -11.78
CA GLY A 5 15.64 0.12 -11.86
C GLY A 5 15.17 0.71 -10.52
N ILE A 6 15.57 0.12 -9.38
CA ILE A 6 15.31 0.71 -8.06
C ILE A 6 16.04 2.05 -7.93
N ALA A 7 17.32 2.10 -8.31
CA ALA A 7 18.11 3.33 -8.24
C ALA A 7 17.49 4.46 -9.09
N GLU A 8 17.07 4.16 -10.33
CA GLU A 8 16.41 5.13 -11.22
C GLU A 8 15.07 5.62 -10.66
N LEU A 9 14.26 4.71 -10.12
CA LEU A 9 12.98 5.03 -9.49
C LEU A 9 13.16 6.01 -8.32
N PHE A 10 14.15 5.80 -7.46
CA PHE A 10 14.46 6.74 -6.38
C PHE A 10 14.96 8.09 -6.89
N ILE A 11 15.72 8.14 -7.99
CA ILE A 11 16.17 9.41 -8.59
C ILE A 11 14.97 10.20 -9.12
N ARG A 12 14.05 9.54 -9.85
CA ARG A 12 12.82 10.18 -10.36
C ARG A 12 11.94 10.70 -9.22
N ALA A 13 11.77 9.91 -8.17
CA ALA A 13 11.02 10.35 -7.00
C ALA A 13 11.71 11.54 -6.29
N ALA A 14 13.03 11.58 -6.22
CA ALA A 14 13.73 12.74 -5.66
C ALA A 14 13.53 14.02 -6.52
N GLU A 15 13.43 13.90 -7.84
CA GLU A 15 13.07 15.04 -8.71
C GLU A 15 11.64 15.54 -8.45
N VAL A 16 10.71 14.62 -8.23
CA VAL A 16 9.33 14.91 -7.85
C VAL A 16 9.25 15.60 -6.48
N ASP A 17 9.93 15.06 -5.47
CA ASP A 17 9.97 15.59 -4.10
C ASP A 17 10.41 17.05 -4.06
N ARG A 18 11.34 17.43 -4.94
CA ARG A 18 11.81 18.82 -5.06
C ARG A 18 10.81 19.78 -5.68
N ARG A 19 9.96 19.28 -6.55
CA ARG A 19 8.91 20.06 -7.22
C ARG A 19 7.67 20.19 -6.33
N LEU A 20 7.48 19.24 -5.43
CA LEU A 20 6.40 19.30 -4.44
C LEU A 20 6.60 20.51 -3.50
N PRO A 21 5.52 21.24 -3.17
CA PRO A 21 5.58 22.34 -2.21
C PRO A 21 5.89 21.79 -0.81
N ASP A 22 6.85 22.39 -0.11
CA ASP A 22 7.16 22.10 1.29
C ASP A 22 6.00 22.62 2.18
N THR A 23 5.01 21.75 2.42
CA THR A 23 3.77 22.07 3.16
C THR A 23 3.92 21.89 4.67
N ALA A 24 5.01 21.29 5.14
CA ALA A 24 5.20 20.94 6.55
C ALA A 24 5.43 22.15 7.46
N ARG A 25 5.87 23.29 6.91
CA ARG A 25 6.03 24.55 7.64
C ARG A 25 5.61 25.72 6.75
N PRO A 26 4.86 26.71 7.26
CA PRO A 26 4.67 27.96 6.51
C PRO A 26 6.05 28.54 6.21
N LYS A 27 6.39 28.59 4.91
CA LYS A 27 7.66 29.10 4.41
C LYS A 27 7.90 30.47 5.05
N ARG A 28 9.04 30.66 5.73
CA ARG A 28 9.40 32.00 6.28
C ARG A 28 9.20 33.01 5.16
N LEU A 29 8.39 34.03 5.42
CA LEU A 29 8.08 35.11 4.48
C LEU A 29 9.40 35.75 4.03
N LYS A 30 9.93 35.27 2.90
CA LYS A 30 10.85 36.03 2.05
C LYS A 30 10.00 37.08 1.33
N ALA A 31 10.62 38.19 0.91
CA ALA A 31 9.95 39.17 0.06
C ALA A 31 9.12 38.43 -1.01
N GLN A 32 7.81 38.59 -0.96
CA GLN A 32 6.90 37.92 -1.89
C GLN A 32 7.18 38.50 -3.26
N ASN A 33 7.90 37.75 -4.10
CA ASN A 33 7.81 37.95 -5.53
C ASN A 33 6.52 37.25 -5.94
N LEU A 34 5.38 37.96 -5.90
CA LEU A 34 4.17 37.43 -6.49
C LEU A 34 4.47 37.29 -7.99
N PRO A 35 4.44 36.07 -8.55
CA PRO A 35 4.56 35.93 -10.00
C PRO A 35 3.46 36.78 -10.62
N TYR A 36 3.84 37.68 -11.53
CA TYR A 36 2.87 38.43 -12.32
C TYR A 36 2.07 37.42 -13.13
N VAL A 37 0.82 37.20 -12.75
CA VAL A 37 -0.11 36.35 -13.49
C VAL A 37 -0.76 37.26 -14.52
N HIS A 38 -0.55 36.96 -15.80
CA HIS A 38 -1.17 37.70 -16.88
C HIS A 38 -2.68 37.51 -16.85
N ASP A 39 -3.43 38.60 -16.68
CA ASP A 39 -4.89 38.58 -16.78
C ASP A 39 -5.34 38.34 -18.22
N GLN A 40 -6.59 37.92 -18.39
CA GLN A 40 -7.15 37.60 -19.71
C GLN A 40 -7.09 38.81 -20.68
N ALA A 41 -7.12 40.04 -20.14
CA ALA A 41 -6.94 41.27 -20.91
C ALA A 41 -5.51 41.45 -21.44
N ASP A 42 -4.49 41.05 -20.67
CA ASP A 42 -3.08 41.05 -21.11
C ASP A 42 -2.83 39.99 -22.20
N GLN A 43 -3.50 38.84 -22.09
CA GLN A 43 -3.37 37.72 -23.01
C GLN A 43 -4.06 37.96 -24.37
N ASN A 44 -5.09 38.80 -24.42
CA ASN A 44 -5.83 39.11 -25.66
C ASN A 44 -4.98 39.81 -26.74
N GLY A 45 -3.81 40.36 -26.38
CA GLY A 45 -2.86 40.95 -27.32
C GLY A 45 -1.72 40.02 -27.73
N TRP A 46 -1.69 38.79 -27.24
CA TRP A 46 -0.60 37.86 -27.53
C TRP A 46 -0.82 37.19 -28.87
N GLY A 47 0.23 37.18 -29.70
CA GLY A 47 0.29 36.32 -30.87
C GLY A 47 0.28 34.83 -30.47
N GLU A 48 -0.03 33.97 -31.42
CA GLU A 48 -0.21 32.52 -31.20
C GLU A 48 1.05 31.86 -30.59
N GLU A 49 2.25 32.30 -31.00
CA GLU A 49 3.53 31.77 -30.51
C GLU A 49 3.73 31.99 -29.00
N ARG A 50 3.51 33.20 -28.50
CA ARG A 50 3.69 33.52 -27.07
C ARG A 50 2.67 32.80 -26.20
N TYR A 51 1.46 32.58 -26.71
CA TYR A 51 0.44 31.80 -26.00
C TYR A 51 0.81 30.31 -25.92
N GLN A 52 1.42 29.76 -26.98
CA GLN A 52 1.94 28.40 -26.97
C GLN A 52 3.11 28.23 -25.99
N GLU A 53 4.06 29.17 -25.97
CA GLU A 53 5.19 29.16 -25.02
C GLU A 53 4.72 29.18 -23.56
N GLU A 54 3.78 30.06 -23.22
CA GLU A 54 3.19 30.12 -21.87
C GLU A 54 2.44 28.83 -21.53
N ARG A 55 1.64 28.27 -22.44
CA ARG A 55 0.98 26.97 -22.22
C ARG A 55 2.00 25.85 -22.00
N GLU A 56 3.04 25.78 -22.81
CA GLU A 56 4.10 24.78 -22.65
C GLU A 56 4.81 24.93 -21.31
N SER A 57 5.17 26.15 -20.91
CA SER A 57 5.80 26.42 -19.61
C SER A 57 4.89 26.01 -18.45
N PHE A 58 3.58 26.29 -18.56
CA PHE A 58 2.58 25.92 -17.58
C PHE A 58 2.46 24.39 -17.45
N PHE A 59 2.33 23.67 -18.57
CA PHE A 59 2.24 22.20 -18.53
C PHE A 59 3.55 21.53 -18.09
N ARG A 60 4.71 22.07 -18.47
CA ARG A 60 6.02 21.58 -17.99
C ARG A 60 6.23 21.81 -16.49
N SER A 61 5.62 22.85 -15.93
CA SER A 61 5.71 23.15 -14.50
C SER A 61 4.84 22.24 -13.63
N ARG A 62 3.78 21.65 -14.20
CA ARG A 62 2.85 20.77 -13.47
C ARG A 62 3.43 19.37 -13.30
N LEU A 63 3.23 18.81 -12.12
CA LEU A 63 3.46 17.39 -11.88
C LEU A 63 2.37 16.55 -12.52
N SER A 64 2.77 15.46 -13.16
CA SER A 64 1.84 14.42 -13.62
C SER A 64 1.36 13.55 -12.45
N HIS A 65 0.14 13.02 -12.54
CA HIS A 65 -0.36 12.03 -11.57
C HIS A 65 0.54 10.80 -11.47
N GLU A 66 1.08 10.35 -12.61
CA GLU A 66 2.01 9.20 -12.66
C GLU A 66 3.27 9.48 -11.83
N GLN A 67 3.83 10.67 -11.95
CA GLN A 67 5.02 11.09 -11.18
C GLN A 67 4.75 11.12 -9.68
N VAL A 68 3.57 11.59 -9.27
CA VAL A 68 3.18 11.56 -7.85
C VAL A 68 3.01 10.13 -7.37
N SER A 69 2.39 9.26 -8.18
CA SER A 69 2.21 7.85 -7.82
C SER A 69 3.55 7.10 -7.70
N GLU A 70 4.54 7.40 -8.56
CA GLU A 70 5.89 6.85 -8.46
C GLU A 70 6.59 7.31 -7.17
N TRP A 71 6.39 8.56 -6.77
CA TRP A 71 6.93 9.10 -5.51
C TRP A 71 6.27 8.45 -4.28
N GLU A 72 4.95 8.27 -4.29
CA GLU A 72 4.23 7.55 -3.23
C GLU A 72 4.73 6.10 -3.11
N LEU A 73 4.90 5.43 -4.25
CA LEU A 73 5.48 4.08 -4.32
C LEU A 73 6.86 4.06 -3.65
N CYS A 74 7.76 5.00 -3.96
CA CYS A 74 9.07 5.10 -3.31
C CYS A 74 8.98 5.23 -1.78
N ASN A 75 8.05 6.05 -1.30
CA ASN A 75 7.83 6.25 0.13
C ASN A 75 7.31 4.98 0.82
N THR A 76 6.54 4.14 0.12
CA THR A 76 6.17 2.82 0.66
C THR A 76 7.36 1.86 0.64
N LEU A 77 8.18 1.87 -0.42
CA LEU A 77 9.32 0.96 -0.54
C LEU A 77 10.38 1.22 0.51
N ILE A 78 10.67 2.49 0.82
CA ILE A 78 11.74 2.84 1.76
C ILE A 78 11.51 2.25 3.17
N LEU A 79 10.25 1.91 3.51
CA LEU A 79 9.90 1.27 4.77
C LEU A 79 10.41 -0.17 4.89
N PHE A 80 10.66 -0.86 3.77
CA PHE A 80 11.21 -2.23 3.79
C PHE A 80 12.67 -2.31 4.25
N ILE A 81 13.42 -1.21 4.17
CA ILE A 81 14.79 -1.16 4.71
C ILE A 81 14.68 -1.05 6.23
N GLU A 82 15.29 -1.88 7.04
CA GLU A 82 15.12 -1.78 8.51
C GLU A 82 15.93 -0.61 9.10
N ASP A 83 17.16 -0.43 8.62
CA ASP A 83 18.09 0.56 9.14
C ASP A 83 17.75 2.00 8.68
N GLU A 84 17.41 2.88 9.62
CA GLU A 84 17.14 4.30 9.34
C GLU A 84 18.33 5.00 8.66
N SER A 85 19.56 4.71 9.11
CA SER A 85 20.76 5.30 8.52
C SER A 85 20.92 4.94 7.03
N ARG A 86 20.52 3.72 6.63
CA ARG A 86 20.55 3.27 5.23
C ARG A 86 19.45 3.95 4.41
N ARG A 87 18.24 4.07 4.98
CA ARG A 87 17.12 4.82 4.36
C ARG A 87 17.54 6.25 4.02
N ARG A 88 18.09 6.97 5.01
CA ARG A 88 18.56 8.35 4.83
C ARG A 88 19.67 8.45 3.80
N CYS A 89 20.67 7.54 3.83
CA CYS A 89 21.72 7.52 2.82
C CYS A 89 21.21 7.32 1.39
N LEU A 90 20.23 6.42 1.20
CA LEU A 90 19.62 6.19 -0.11
C LEU A 90 18.89 7.45 -0.61
N TRP A 91 18.05 8.04 0.24
CA TRP A 91 17.28 9.23 -0.11
C TRP A 91 18.16 10.44 -0.43
N HIS A 92 19.16 10.72 0.41
CA HIS A 92 20.07 11.85 0.18
C HIS A 92 21.01 11.64 -1.01
N TRP A 93 21.34 10.38 -1.35
CA TRP A 93 22.05 10.09 -2.59
C TRP A 93 21.18 10.36 -3.82
N ALA A 94 19.91 9.94 -3.80
CA ALA A 94 18.97 10.20 -4.89
C ALA A 94 18.73 11.71 -5.09
N MET A 95 18.53 12.44 -3.98
CA MET A 95 18.44 13.90 -3.97
C MET A 95 19.68 14.58 -4.57
N ALA A 96 20.87 14.05 -4.33
CA ALA A 96 22.10 14.58 -4.92
C ALA A 96 22.16 14.38 -6.44
N GLN A 97 21.58 13.29 -6.97
CA GLN A 97 21.48 13.07 -8.42
C GLN A 97 20.44 13.98 -9.06
N ALA A 98 19.31 14.23 -8.38
CA ALA A 98 18.28 15.18 -8.79
C ALA A 98 18.71 16.67 -8.68
N GLY A 99 20.01 16.95 -8.55
CA GLY A 99 20.61 18.29 -8.48
C GLY A 99 20.54 18.97 -7.10
N GLY A 100 20.29 18.22 -6.03
CA GLY A 100 20.15 18.73 -4.66
C GLY A 100 21.50 19.02 -4.00
N LYS A 101 21.54 19.02 -2.66
CA LYS A 101 22.81 19.11 -1.94
C LYS A 101 23.71 17.93 -2.35
N PRO A 102 24.99 18.16 -2.71
CA PRO A 102 25.87 17.08 -3.14
C PRO A 102 26.08 16.08 -2.00
N PHE A 103 26.02 14.79 -2.33
CA PHE A 103 26.06 13.70 -1.36
C PHE A 103 27.27 13.78 -0.41
N ALA A 104 28.44 14.15 -0.93
CA ALA A 104 29.66 14.30 -0.14
C ALA A 104 29.60 15.41 0.92
N VAL A 105 28.83 16.47 0.68
CA VAL A 105 28.60 17.53 1.67
C VAL A 105 27.60 17.04 2.72
N TRP A 106 26.55 16.35 2.30
CA TRP A 106 25.60 15.74 3.23
C TRP A 106 26.26 14.73 4.17
N CYS A 107 27.09 13.81 3.65
CA CYS A 107 27.83 12.85 4.47
C CYS A 107 28.74 13.54 5.51
N ARG A 108 29.40 14.64 5.11
CA ARG A 108 30.23 15.45 6.02
C ARG A 108 29.41 16.08 7.14
N ASN A 109 28.22 16.60 6.84
CA ASN A 109 27.33 17.18 7.84
C ASN A 109 26.80 16.13 8.81
N GLU A 110 26.53 14.91 8.32
CA GLU A 110 26.06 13.79 9.15
C GLU A 110 27.21 13.08 9.91
N GLY A 111 28.47 13.45 9.64
CA GLY A 111 29.63 13.00 10.40
C GLY A 111 30.25 11.66 9.95
N PHE A 112 30.03 11.21 8.71
CA PHE A 112 30.66 9.99 8.19
C PHE A 112 31.33 10.17 6.83
N HIS A 113 32.29 9.29 6.54
CA HIS A 113 33.03 9.29 5.28
C HIS A 113 32.15 8.92 4.08
N VAL A 114 32.40 9.52 2.92
CA VAL A 114 31.59 9.37 1.70
C VAL A 114 31.49 7.91 1.24
N GLU A 115 32.58 7.14 1.33
CA GLU A 115 32.60 5.72 0.98
C GLU A 115 31.68 4.89 1.89
N THR A 116 31.58 5.23 3.18
CA THR A 116 30.63 4.59 4.10
C THR A 116 29.20 4.85 3.66
N GLY A 117 28.90 6.08 3.24
CA GLY A 117 27.60 6.43 2.65
C GLY A 117 27.30 5.66 1.36
N ARG A 118 28.29 5.52 0.48
CA ARG A 118 28.18 4.73 -0.77
C ARG A 118 27.88 3.26 -0.49
N ARG A 119 28.55 2.66 0.50
CA ARG A 119 28.27 1.27 0.92
C ARG A 119 26.88 1.11 1.53
N ARG A 120 26.44 2.07 2.34
CA ARG A 120 25.09 2.05 2.96
C ARG A 120 23.99 2.14 1.90
N LYS A 121 24.10 3.03 0.91
CA LYS A 121 23.12 3.09 -0.19
C LYS A 121 23.08 1.80 -1.01
N ASN A 122 24.24 1.20 -1.31
CA ASN A 122 24.29 -0.04 -2.11
C ASN A 122 23.65 -1.19 -1.34
N ARG A 123 23.89 -1.29 -0.03
CA ARG A 123 23.19 -2.24 0.84
C ARG A 123 21.69 -1.99 0.88
N ALA A 124 21.25 -0.74 0.98
CA ALA A 124 19.83 -0.38 0.95
C ALA A 124 19.15 -0.84 -0.35
N ILE A 125 19.78 -0.63 -1.50
CA ILE A 125 19.27 -1.07 -2.81
C ILE A 125 19.16 -2.61 -2.87
N LEU A 126 20.18 -3.31 -2.36
CA LEU A 126 20.16 -4.78 -2.31
C LEU A 126 19.10 -5.33 -1.35
N GLU A 127 18.88 -4.66 -0.22
CA GLU A 127 17.86 -5.02 0.77
C GLU A 127 16.45 -4.83 0.20
N LEU A 128 16.19 -3.72 -0.48
CA LEU A 128 14.95 -3.50 -1.24
C LEU A 128 14.74 -4.53 -2.34
N TYR A 129 15.80 -4.81 -3.11
CA TYR A 129 15.74 -5.82 -4.16
C TYR A 129 15.41 -7.19 -3.57
N ALA A 130 16.03 -7.56 -2.45
CA ALA A 130 15.73 -8.80 -1.74
C ALA A 130 14.29 -8.84 -1.22
N ALA A 131 13.78 -7.75 -0.64
CA ALA A 131 12.40 -7.67 -0.16
C ALA A 131 11.38 -7.84 -1.31
N LEU A 132 11.63 -7.18 -2.45
CA LEU A 132 10.78 -7.28 -3.64
C LEU A 132 10.86 -8.67 -4.30
N ALA A 133 12.06 -9.26 -4.35
CA ALA A 133 12.26 -10.61 -4.86
C ALA A 133 11.61 -11.67 -3.96
N ARG A 134 11.72 -11.51 -2.62
CA ARG A 134 11.09 -12.40 -1.64
C ARG A 134 9.58 -12.44 -1.78
N ASN A 135 8.91 -11.34 -2.12
CA ASN A 135 7.45 -11.36 -2.31
C ASN A 135 6.98 -12.26 -3.47
N GLY A 136 7.83 -12.48 -4.49
CA GLY A 136 7.59 -13.48 -5.54
C GLY A 136 7.99 -14.91 -5.14
N LEU A 137 8.88 -15.05 -4.14
CA LEU A 137 9.44 -16.32 -3.68
C LEU A 137 8.78 -16.87 -2.40
N ILE A 138 7.92 -16.12 -1.70
CA ILE A 138 7.12 -16.66 -0.58
C ILE A 138 6.17 -17.78 -1.08
N ASN A 139 5.73 -17.72 -2.34
CA ASN A 139 5.04 -18.86 -2.99
C ASN A 139 5.97 -19.99 -3.45
N ASN A 140 7.29 -19.79 -3.37
CA ASN A 140 8.34 -20.75 -3.71
C ASN A 140 9.18 -21.16 -2.48
N GLU A 141 8.63 -21.10 -1.26
CA GLU A 141 9.26 -21.77 -0.10
C GLU A 141 9.39 -23.30 -0.31
N ASN A 142 8.81 -23.83 -1.39
CA ASN A 142 8.95 -25.23 -1.84
C ASN A 142 10.04 -25.46 -2.91
N ALA A 143 10.74 -24.44 -3.42
CA ALA A 143 11.62 -24.62 -4.59
C ALA A 143 13.08 -24.97 -4.23
N ASP A 144 13.61 -24.49 -3.10
CA ASP A 144 15.06 -24.60 -2.79
C ASP A 144 15.41 -25.63 -1.68
N PHE A 145 14.45 -26.47 -1.26
CA PHE A 145 14.76 -27.60 -0.37
C PHE A 145 14.95 -28.88 -1.19
N GLU A 146 16.18 -29.16 -1.63
CA GLU A 146 16.58 -30.47 -2.21
C GLU A 146 16.41 -31.65 -1.24
N MET A 147 16.16 -31.36 0.03
CA MET A 147 15.77 -32.33 1.05
C MET A 147 14.39 -31.92 1.52
N LEU A 148 13.36 -32.68 1.13
CA LEU A 148 12.02 -32.58 1.73
C LEU A 148 12.18 -32.36 3.24
N ARG A 149 11.62 -31.29 3.78
CA ARG A 149 11.50 -31.17 5.23
C ARG A 149 10.77 -32.42 5.70
N VAL A 150 11.39 -33.17 6.60
CA VAL A 150 10.68 -34.21 7.35
C VAL A 150 9.48 -33.48 7.96
N GLY A 151 8.28 -33.80 7.47
CA GLY A 151 7.06 -33.27 8.05
C GLY A 151 7.04 -33.60 9.54
N PRO A 152 6.31 -32.85 10.38
CA PRO A 152 6.20 -33.17 11.79
C PRO A 152 5.89 -34.67 11.95
N GLU A 153 6.77 -35.38 12.66
CA GLU A 153 6.68 -36.82 12.87
C GLU A 153 5.49 -37.10 13.80
N ASN A 154 4.27 -37.19 13.24
CA ASN A 154 3.04 -37.39 14.01
C ASN A 154 2.86 -38.84 14.49
N GLY A 155 3.88 -39.70 14.40
CA GLY A 155 3.80 -41.12 14.75
C GLY A 155 3.51 -41.40 16.23
N HIS A 156 3.75 -40.43 17.11
CA HIS A 156 3.42 -40.49 18.53
C HIS A 156 2.00 -40.00 18.85
N ILE A 157 1.32 -39.35 17.88
CA ILE A 157 -0.08 -38.95 18.01
C ILE A 157 -0.91 -40.17 17.66
N HIS A 158 -1.35 -40.90 18.68
CA HIS A 158 -2.31 -42.00 18.50
C HIS A 158 -3.55 -41.45 17.77
N VAL A 159 -3.93 -42.09 16.66
CA VAL A 159 -5.12 -41.70 15.90
C VAL A 159 -6.34 -42.04 16.75
N ASN A 160 -6.86 -41.06 17.50
CA ASN A 160 -8.10 -41.18 18.27
C ASN A 160 -9.37 -41.31 17.40
N ILE A 161 -9.22 -41.50 16.09
CA ILE A 161 -10.31 -41.57 15.11
C ILE A 161 -10.67 -43.03 14.77
N GLY A 162 -9.85 -44.02 15.17
CA GLY A 162 -10.00 -45.41 14.74
C GLY A 162 -10.55 -46.40 15.77
N ASP A 163 -9.86 -46.56 16.91
CA ASP A 163 -10.10 -47.75 17.77
C ASP A 163 -10.46 -47.43 19.24
N ASP A 164 -10.07 -46.27 19.78
CA ASP A 164 -10.29 -45.90 21.21
C ASP A 164 -11.32 -44.78 21.42
N ALA A 165 -12.14 -44.47 20.41
CA ALA A 165 -13.18 -43.46 20.57
C ALA A 165 -14.25 -43.96 21.58
N PRO A 166 -14.55 -43.23 22.67
CA PRO A 166 -15.67 -43.59 23.53
C PRO A 166 -16.94 -43.61 22.69
N SER A 167 -17.72 -44.69 22.78
CA SER A 167 -18.94 -44.93 21.99
C SER A 167 -20.00 -43.82 22.12
N LYS A 168 -19.84 -42.90 23.07
CA LYS A 168 -20.61 -41.67 23.17
C LYS A 168 -19.81 -40.54 22.54
N GLN A 169 -20.21 -40.16 21.32
CA GLN A 169 -19.75 -38.91 20.72
C GLN A 169 -20.03 -37.75 21.70
N PRO A 170 -19.04 -36.90 21.98
CA PRO A 170 -19.31 -35.68 22.74
C PRO A 170 -20.21 -34.77 21.90
N VAL A 171 -21.32 -34.32 22.49
CA VAL A 171 -22.22 -33.33 21.89
C VAL A 171 -21.42 -32.06 21.66
N THR A 172 -20.95 -31.85 20.44
CA THR A 172 -20.33 -30.60 20.02
C THR A 172 -21.43 -29.69 19.46
N TRP A 173 -21.20 -28.37 19.43
CA TRP A 173 -22.12 -27.41 18.79
C TRP A 173 -22.33 -27.66 17.29
N ARG A 174 -21.59 -28.63 16.73
CA ARG A 174 -21.57 -29.03 15.33
C ARG A 174 -22.01 -30.49 15.17
N ASP A 175 -22.92 -30.95 16.03
CA ASP A 175 -23.53 -32.26 15.92
C ASP A 175 -24.45 -32.31 14.68
N ASP A 176 -24.38 -33.39 13.89
CA ASP A 176 -25.04 -33.51 12.59
C ASP A 176 -26.58 -33.42 12.69
N PHE A 177 -27.15 -33.69 13.86
CA PHE A 177 -28.57 -33.46 14.15
C PHE A 177 -29.01 -32.00 14.02
N ALA A 178 -28.10 -31.02 14.15
CA ALA A 178 -28.41 -29.62 13.91
C ALA A 178 -28.62 -29.29 12.41
N LEU A 179 -28.21 -30.18 11.51
CA LEU A 179 -28.36 -30.05 10.06
C LEU A 179 -29.52 -30.90 9.51
N VAL A 180 -30.04 -31.86 10.29
CA VAL A 180 -31.21 -32.66 9.91
C VAL A 180 -32.48 -31.84 10.14
N ASN A 181 -33.01 -31.31 9.04
CA ASN A 181 -34.18 -30.46 9.06
C ASN A 181 -35.46 -31.28 8.86
N ASP A 182 -35.88 -31.99 9.91
CA ASP A 182 -37.10 -32.81 9.89
C ASP A 182 -38.35 -31.92 9.92
N GLU A 183 -39.25 -32.09 8.94
CA GLU A 183 -40.47 -31.29 8.81
C GLU A 183 -41.42 -31.45 10.00
N THR A 184 -41.31 -32.57 10.71
CA THR A 184 -42.17 -32.91 11.85
C THR A 184 -41.84 -32.13 13.13
N ILE A 185 -40.64 -31.54 13.23
CA ILE A 185 -40.15 -30.81 14.42
C ILE A 185 -40.44 -29.29 14.32
N ARG A 186 -40.87 -28.81 13.15
CA ARG A 186 -41.08 -27.37 12.93
C ARG A 186 -42.42 -26.89 13.51
N ASP A 187 -42.37 -26.32 14.72
CA ASP A 187 -43.51 -25.57 15.29
C ASP A 187 -43.73 -24.24 14.55
N LEU A 188 -44.68 -24.23 13.61
CA LEU A 188 -45.03 -23.06 12.79
C LEU A 188 -46.18 -22.21 13.36
N ASP A 189 -46.64 -22.50 14.57
CA ASP A 189 -47.78 -21.85 15.23
C ASP A 189 -47.63 -20.34 15.35
N TRP A 190 -46.41 -19.87 15.60
CA TRP A 190 -46.11 -18.43 15.65
C TRP A 190 -46.28 -17.75 14.29
N ALA A 191 -45.81 -18.39 13.21
CA ALA A 191 -45.92 -17.87 11.86
C ALA A 191 -47.40 -17.82 11.40
N GLN A 192 -48.17 -18.85 11.73
CA GLN A 192 -49.61 -18.89 11.48
C GLN A 192 -50.36 -17.78 12.24
N SER A 193 -50.05 -17.60 13.53
CA SER A 193 -50.62 -16.54 14.37
C SER A 193 -50.34 -15.13 13.83
N ARG A 194 -49.13 -14.90 13.33
CA ARG A 194 -48.73 -13.61 12.74
C ARG A 194 -49.43 -13.35 11.40
N ASN A 195 -49.60 -14.37 10.57
CA ASN A 195 -50.37 -14.27 9.33
C ASN A 195 -51.87 -14.01 9.59
N LYS A 196 -52.46 -14.62 10.62
CA LYS A 196 -53.85 -14.34 11.05
C LYS A 196 -54.02 -12.87 11.45
N ARG A 197 -53.09 -12.31 12.23
CA ARG A 197 -53.08 -10.87 12.58
C ARG A 197 -52.94 -9.97 11.35
N ARG A 198 -52.12 -10.34 10.36
CA ARG A 198 -52.02 -9.60 9.09
C ARG A 198 -53.34 -9.61 8.34
N ARG A 199 -53.98 -10.77 8.19
CA ARG A 199 -55.29 -10.90 7.53
C ARG A 199 -56.36 -10.02 8.21
N GLN A 200 -56.39 -9.98 9.54
CA GLN A 200 -57.29 -9.09 10.29
C GLN A 200 -57.02 -7.61 10.00
N LYS A 201 -55.74 -7.17 10.00
CA LYS A 201 -55.37 -5.79 9.63
C LYS A 201 -55.75 -5.42 8.19
N TYR A 202 -55.62 -6.33 7.24
CA TYR A 202 -56.04 -6.07 5.86
C TYR A 202 -57.57 -5.98 5.76
N ALA A 203 -58.30 -6.84 6.48
CA ALA A 203 -59.75 -6.80 6.52
C ALA A 203 -60.29 -5.51 7.16
N THR A 204 -59.66 -4.99 8.22
CA THR A 204 -60.05 -3.69 8.81
C THR A 204 -59.75 -2.54 7.85
N ARG A 205 -58.57 -2.52 7.20
CA ARG A 205 -58.23 -1.51 6.18
C ARG A 205 -59.22 -1.52 5.00
N LYS A 206 -59.67 -2.69 4.56
CA LYS A 206 -60.63 -2.83 3.46
C LYS A 206 -62.06 -2.40 3.84
N LYS A 207 -62.43 -2.44 5.12
CA LYS A 207 -63.73 -1.93 5.61
C LYS A 207 -63.73 -0.42 5.89
N ALA A 208 -62.56 0.18 6.06
CA ALA A 208 -62.39 1.61 6.33
C ALA A 208 -62.19 2.45 5.05
N ALA A 209 -62.06 1.80 3.90
CA ALA A 209 -62.08 2.39 2.56
C ALA A 209 -63.44 2.11 1.91
#